data_AF-A0A7C4GVB2-F1
#
_entry.id   AF-A0A7C4GVB2-F1
#
_cell.length_a   1.000
_cell.length_b   1.000
_cell.length_c   1.000
_cell.angle_alpha   90.00
_cell.angle_beta   90.00
_cell.angle_gamma   90.00
#
_symmetry.space_group_name_H-M   'P 1'
#
loop_
_entity.id
_entity.type
_entity.pdbx_description
1 polymer ?
#
loop_
_entity_poly.entity_id
_entity_poly.type
_entity_poly.pdbx_seq_one_letter_code
_entity_poly.pdbx_strand_id
1 'polypeptide(L)'
;MNVWGPHSQQKRRDKLYIIAEILEIAKDGVLKTQIMYRANLSFTQLSDYLKFMEKVNLVDKKIESGKEIYRATPKGLEFLQRYREITELLKAENGNVKDNVRIPPAHLLKRNHI
;
A
#
# COMPACT_ATOMS: atom_id res chain seq x y z
N MET A 1 18.44 -17.65 -21.15
CA MET A 1 18.03 -18.61 -20.10
C MET A 1 17.68 -17.82 -18.85
N ASN A 2 16.54 -18.14 -18.25
CA ASN A 2 15.83 -17.35 -17.23
C ASN A 2 16.52 -17.37 -15.86
N VAL A 3 16.61 -16.22 -15.21
CA VAL A 3 16.98 -16.09 -13.79
C VAL A 3 15.70 -15.89 -12.99
N TRP A 4 15.07 -16.99 -12.59
CA TRP A 4 13.98 -16.97 -11.62
C TRP A 4 14.59 -16.77 -10.23
N GLY A 5 14.67 -15.51 -9.80
CA GLY A 5 14.81 -15.19 -8.37
C GLY A 5 13.55 -15.64 -7.62
N PRO A 6 13.60 -15.77 -6.28
CA PRO A 6 12.41 -16.07 -5.51
C PRO A 6 11.33 -15.08 -5.92
N HIS A 7 10.17 -15.58 -6.34
CA HIS A 7 9.00 -14.74 -6.46
C HIS A 7 8.77 -14.14 -5.10
N SER A 8 9.23 -12.91 -4.89
CA SER A 8 8.72 -12.07 -3.84
C SER A 8 7.21 -12.07 -4.10
N GLN A 9 6.47 -12.84 -3.32
CA GLN A 9 5.02 -12.74 -3.26
C GLN A 9 4.78 -11.28 -2.85
N GLN A 10 4.66 -10.38 -3.83
CA GLN A 10 4.37 -8.98 -3.59
C GLN A 10 3.05 -8.99 -2.84
N LYS A 11 3.13 -8.70 -1.54
CA LYS A 11 1.97 -8.68 -0.66
C LYS A 11 0.95 -7.79 -1.35
N ARG A 12 -0.22 -8.36 -1.66
CA ARG A 12 -1.29 -7.59 -2.32
C ARG A 12 -1.57 -6.36 -1.47
N ARG A 13 -1.56 -5.20 -2.12
CA ARG A 13 -1.85 -3.92 -1.47
C ARG A 13 -3.29 -3.93 -1.00
N ASP A 14 -3.51 -3.80 0.29
CA ASP A 14 -4.85 -3.68 0.86
C ASP A 14 -5.39 -2.25 0.69
N LYS A 15 -6.68 -2.07 0.95
CA LYS A 15 -7.37 -0.79 0.76
C LYS A 15 -6.83 0.31 1.68
N LEU A 16 -6.47 -0.02 2.92
CA LEU A 16 -5.96 0.96 3.88
C LEU A 16 -4.57 1.44 3.47
N TYR A 17 -3.73 0.52 2.98
CA TYR A 17 -2.44 0.87 2.39
C TYR A 17 -2.60 1.84 1.22
N ILE A 18 -3.53 1.59 0.30
CA ILE A 18 -3.77 2.47 -0.85
C ILE A 18 -4.25 3.86 -0.40
N ILE A 19 -5.19 3.92 0.56
CA ILE A 19 -5.66 5.18 1.12
C ILE A 19 -4.52 5.96 1.78
N ALA A 20 -3.69 5.29 2.59
CA ALA A 20 -2.54 5.91 3.25
C ALA A 20 -1.52 6.45 2.24
N GLU A 21 -1.24 5.72 1.17
CA GLU A 21 -0.33 6.16 0.11
C GLU A 21 -0.87 7.39 -0.65
N ILE A 22 -2.17 7.40 -0.99
CA ILE A 22 -2.82 8.57 -1.60
C ILE A 22 -2.73 9.78 -0.68
N LEU A 23 -2.99 9.61 0.62
CA LEU A 23 -2.93 10.69 1.61
C LEU A 23 -1.53 11.27 1.75
N GLU A 24 -0.50 10.41 1.75
CA GLU A 24 0.88 10.86 1.80
C GLU A 24 1.25 11.67 0.56
N ILE A 25 0.86 11.19 -0.63
CA ILE A 25 1.09 11.93 -1.88
C ILE A 25 0.35 13.26 -1.87
N ALA A 26 -0.89 13.29 -1.39
CA ALA A 26 -1.78 14.46 -1.42
C ALA A 26 -1.54 15.47 -0.29
N LYS A 27 -0.57 15.26 0.61
CA LYS A 27 -0.36 16.09 1.82
C LYS A 27 -0.29 17.59 1.53
N ASP A 28 0.45 17.95 0.48
CA ASP A 28 0.71 19.36 0.12
C ASP A 28 -0.15 19.86 -1.05
N GLY A 29 -1.12 19.06 -1.49
CA GLY A 29 -1.96 19.38 -2.65
C GLY A 29 -1.30 18.96 -3.95
N VAL A 30 -1.94 18.08 -4.71
CA VAL A 30 -1.38 17.60 -5.98
C VAL A 30 -2.46 17.37 -7.04
N LEU A 31 -2.05 17.28 -8.30
CA LEU A 31 -2.94 16.93 -9.40
C LEU A 31 -3.32 15.44 -9.35
N LYS A 32 -4.57 15.13 -9.73
CA LYS A 32 -5.05 13.73 -9.84
C LYS A 32 -4.08 12.83 -10.60
N THR A 33 -3.49 13.32 -11.69
CA THR A 33 -2.51 12.56 -12.49
C THR A 33 -1.25 12.24 -11.71
N GLN A 34 -0.75 13.14 -10.86
CA GLN A 34 0.42 12.88 -10.02
C GLN A 34 0.12 11.80 -8.97
N ILE A 35 -1.10 11.78 -8.40
CA ILE A 35 -1.53 10.70 -7.51
C ILE A 35 -1.54 9.37 -8.28
N MET A 36 -2.12 9.35 -9.49
CA MET A 36 -2.24 8.15 -10.31
C MET A 36 -0.88 7.49 -10.58
N TYR A 37 0.08 8.30 -11.05
CA TYR A 37 1.42 7.80 -11.38
C TYR A 37 2.20 7.38 -10.14
N ARG A 38 2.15 8.15 -9.04
CA ARG A 38 2.90 7.84 -7.82
C ARG A 38 2.30 6.66 -7.05
N ALA A 39 0.98 6.53 -7.05
CA ALA A 39 0.29 5.45 -6.38
C ALA A 39 0.15 4.17 -7.23
N ASN A 40 0.63 4.19 -8.48
CA ASN A 40 0.48 3.09 -9.44
C ASN A 40 -0.96 2.55 -9.53
N LEU A 41 -1.93 3.46 -9.69
CA LEU A 41 -3.35 3.14 -9.82
C LEU A 41 -3.83 3.41 -11.24
N SER A 42 -4.81 2.64 -11.72
CA SER A 42 -5.52 3.01 -12.94
C SER A 42 -6.41 4.24 -12.69
N PHE A 43 -6.79 4.94 -13.76
CA PHE A 43 -7.70 6.08 -13.68
C PHE A 43 -9.01 5.71 -12.96
N THR A 44 -9.59 4.56 -13.29
CA THR A 44 -10.84 4.08 -12.68
C THR A 44 -10.65 3.83 -11.18
N GLN A 45 -9.59 3.10 -10.80
CA GLN A 45 -9.30 2.82 -9.40
C GLN A 45 -9.11 4.10 -8.60
N LEU A 46 -8.27 5.02 -9.08
CA LEU A 46 -8.02 6.28 -8.39
C LEU A 46 -9.30 7.11 -8.27
N SER A 47 -10.13 7.15 -9.31
CA SER A 47 -11.39 7.90 -9.27
C SER A 47 -12.34 7.37 -8.21
N ASP A 48 -12.44 6.06 -8.07
CA ASP A 48 -13.28 5.42 -7.04
C ASP A 48 -12.74 5.70 -5.63
N TYR A 49 -11.42 5.61 -5.44
CA TYR A 49 -10.79 5.95 -4.16
C TYR A 49 -10.98 7.42 -3.80
N LEU A 50 -10.70 8.36 -4.71
CA LEU A 50 -10.86 9.79 -4.45
C LEU A 50 -12.31 10.15 -4.15
N LYS A 51 -13.28 9.60 -4.89
CA LYS A 51 -14.72 9.79 -4.63
C LYS A 51 -15.11 9.30 -3.24
N PHE A 52 -14.61 8.13 -2.83
CA PHE A 52 -14.84 7.60 -1.50
C PHE A 52 -14.18 8.48 -0.42
N MET A 53 -12.91 8.85 -0.60
CA MET A 53 -12.11 9.62 0.35
C MET A 53 -12.66 11.04 0.54
N GLU A 54 -13.15 11.67 -0.52
CA GLU A 54 -13.87 12.95 -0.47
C GLU A 54 -15.17 12.80 0.33
N LYS A 55 -15.98 11.76 0.04
CA LYS A 55 -17.22 11.48 0.78
C LYS A 55 -17.00 11.30 2.28
N VAL A 56 -15.89 10.69 2.69
CA VAL A 56 -15.55 10.49 4.11
C VAL A 56 -14.65 11.59 4.70
N ASN A 57 -14.41 12.66 3.96
CA ASN A 57 -13.63 13.83 4.36
C ASN A 57 -12.17 13.51 4.73
N LEU A 58 -11.52 12.61 3.98
CA LEU A 58 -10.08 12.34 4.09
C LEU A 58 -9.24 13.20 3.13
N VAL A 59 -9.81 13.59 1.99
CA VAL A 59 -9.19 14.46 0.99
C VAL A 59 -10.20 15.51 0.55
N ASP A 60 -9.74 16.74 0.39
CA ASP A 60 -10.47 17.83 -0.24
C ASP A 60 -10.05 17.99 -1.70
N LYS A 61 -10.98 18.45 -2.52
CA LYS A 61 -10.75 18.84 -3.91
C LYS A 61 -11.01 20.34 -4.08
N LYS A 62 -10.03 21.07 -4.61
CA LYS A 62 -10.13 22.51 -4.91
C LYS A 62 -9.70 22.80 -6.33
N ILE A 63 -10.22 23.89 -6.90
CA ILE A 63 -9.75 24.42 -8.19
C ILE A 63 -8.72 25.51 -7.91
N GLU A 64 -7.48 25.28 -8.33
CA GLU A 64 -6.39 26.26 -8.22
C GLU A 64 -5.82 26.47 -9.63
N SER A 65 -5.79 27.73 -10.08
CA SER A 65 -5.30 28.09 -11.42
C SER A 65 -5.92 27.24 -12.56
N GLY A 66 -7.22 26.94 -12.46
CA GLY A 66 -7.96 26.15 -13.45
C GLY A 66 -7.71 24.64 -13.40
N LYS A 67 -7.02 24.13 -12.38
CA LYS A 67 -6.71 22.70 -12.22
C LYS A 67 -7.32 22.14 -10.94
N GLU A 68 -7.79 20.89 -10.98
CA GLU A 68 -8.22 20.16 -9.79
C GLU A 68 -6.99 19.74 -8.95
N ILE A 69 -6.89 20.31 -7.75
CA ILE A 69 -5.90 19.98 -6.74
C ILE A 69 -6.59 19.18 -5.64
N TYR A 70 -6.01 18.02 -5.32
CA TYR A 70 -6.45 17.14 -4.25
C TYR A 70 -5.48 17.28 -3.08
N ARG A 71 -6.01 17.57 -1.89
CA ARG A 71 -5.21 17.78 -0.69
C ARG A 71 -5.74 16.97 0.49
N ALA A 72 -4.84 16.36 1.26
CA ALA A 72 -5.22 15.67 2.49
C ALA A 72 -5.85 16.67 3.49
N THR A 73 -6.99 16.30 4.08
CA THR A 73 -7.65 17.09 5.13
C THR A 73 -6.99 16.82 6.48
N PRO A 74 -7.27 17.62 7.54
CA PRO A 74 -6.81 17.30 8.90
C PRO A 74 -7.18 15.88 9.34
N LYS A 75 -8.40 15.43 9.03
CA LYS A 75 -8.86 14.06 9.30
C LYS A 75 -8.08 13.02 8.48
N GLY A 76 -7.74 13.34 7.23
CA GLY A 76 -6.85 12.52 6.40
C GLY A 76 -5.46 12.35 7.00
N LEU A 77 -4.87 13.41 7.52
CA LEU A 77 -3.56 13.37 8.17
C LEU A 77 -3.60 12.56 9.47
N GLU A 78 -4.66 12.69 10.26
CA GLU A 78 -4.88 11.89 11.47
C GLU A 78 -5.03 10.38 11.14
N PHE A 79 -5.76 10.04 10.07
CA PHE A 79 -5.85 8.67 9.57
C PHE A 79 -4.46 8.13 9.21
N LEU A 80 -3.67 8.91 8.47
CA LEU A 80 -2.35 8.51 8.02
C LEU A 80 -1.39 8.27 9.19
N GLN A 81 -1.46 9.12 10.23
CA GLN A 81 -0.70 8.92 11.46
C GLN A 81 -1.08 7.59 12.14
N ARG A 82 -2.38 7.36 12.38
CA ARG A 82 -2.86 6.11 13.01
C ARG A 82 -2.49 4.87 12.20
N TYR A 83 -2.58 4.94 10.88
CA TYR A 83 -2.19 3.85 10.00
C TYR A 83 -0.71 3.48 10.19
N ARG A 84 0.17 4.48 10.30
CA ARG A 84 1.60 4.25 10.58
C ARG A 84 1.80 3.61 11.94
N GLU A 85 1.18 4.13 12.99
CA GLU A 85 1.27 3.58 14.35
C GLU A 85 0.87 2.10 14.39
N ILE A 86 -0.29 1.74 13.82
CA ILE A 86 -0.76 0.36 13.74
C ILE A 86 0.20 -0.51 12.94
N THR A 87 0.69 -0.01 11.80
CA THR A 87 1.61 -0.76 10.94
C THR A 87 2.94 -1.05 11.64
N GLU A 88 3.46 -0.10 12.41
CA GLU A 88 4.68 -0.30 13.20
C GLU A 88 4.46 -1.31 14.34
N LEU A 89 3.32 -1.26 15.03
CA LEU A 89 2.96 -2.26 16.06
C LEU A 89 2.92 -3.68 15.46
N LEU A 90 2.29 -3.84 14.29
CA LEU A 90 2.20 -5.15 13.62
C LEU A 90 3.55 -5.65 13.07
N LYS A 91 4.49 -4.75 12.74
CA LYS A 91 5.86 -5.15 12.36
C LYS A 91 6.66 -5.67 13.55
N ALA A 92 6.50 -5.04 14.72
CA ALA A 92 7.23 -5.41 15.94
C ALA A 92 6.97 -6.87 16.37
N GLU A 93 5.76 -7.40 16.13
CA GLU A 93 5.41 -8.79 16.46
C GLU A 93 6.02 -9.83 15.51
N ASN A 94 6.36 -9.45 14.27
CA ASN A 94 6.95 -10.36 13.29
C ASN A 94 8.48 -10.54 13.47
N GLY A 95 9.11 -9.79 14.37
CA GLY A 95 10.55 -9.88 14.67
C GLY A 95 10.97 -11.09 15.52
N ASN A 96 10.05 -11.95 15.97
CA ASN A 96 10.33 -13.07 16.88
C ASN A 96 10.04 -14.48 16.32
N VAL A 97 9.73 -14.63 15.03
CA VAL A 97 9.72 -15.95 14.38
C VAL A 97 11.04 -16.11 13.64
N LYS A 98 12.08 -16.56 14.35
CA LYS A 98 13.27 -17.10 13.70
C LYS A 98 12.82 -18.28 12.84
N ASP A 99 12.88 -18.11 11.53
CA ASP A 99 12.88 -19.17 10.51
C ASP A 99 13.93 -20.22 10.88
N ASN A 100 13.54 -21.21 11.69
CA ASN A 100 14.36 -22.38 12.00
C ASN A 100 13.76 -23.68 11.41
N VAL A 101 12.69 -23.60 10.61
CA VAL A 101 12.19 -24.77 9.88
C VAL A 101 12.65 -24.68 8.43
N ARG A 102 13.93 -24.97 8.20
CA ARG A 102 14.45 -25.21 6.85
C ARG A 102 13.94 -26.57 6.39
N ILE A 103 12.73 -26.61 5.82
CA ILE A 103 12.19 -27.83 5.22
C ILE A 103 13.15 -28.23 4.09
N PRO A 104 13.78 -29.42 4.17
CA PRO A 104 14.71 -29.85 3.14
C PRO A 104 14.00 -29.96 1.79
N PRO A 105 14.65 -29.60 0.67
CA PRO A 105 14.10 -29.77 -0.67
C PRO A 105 13.52 -31.17 -0.86
N ALA A 106 12.35 -31.29 -1.50
CA ALA A 106 11.61 -32.54 -1.64
C ALA A 106 12.43 -33.71 -2.23
N HIS A 107 13.48 -33.42 -3.01
CA HIS A 107 14.40 -34.41 -3.57
C HIS A 107 15.32 -35.09 -2.53
N LEU A 108 15.45 -34.53 -1.32
CA LEU A 108 16.17 -35.13 -0.19
C LEU A 108 15.28 -36.06 0.64
N LEU A 109 13.97 -36.04 0.41
CA LEU A 109 13.02 -36.96 1.01
C LEU A 109 12.86 -38.20 0.10
N LYS A 110 13.96 -38.86 -0.24
CA LYS A 110 13.87 -40.18 -0.89
C LYS A 110 13.35 -41.17 0.15
N ARG A 111 12.08 -41.57 0.01
CA ARG A 111 11.55 -42.80 0.61
C ARG A 111 12.41 -43.94 0.10
N ASN A 112 13.23 -44.53 0.97
CA ASN A 112 13.75 -45.87 0.72
C ASN A 112 12.54 -46.80 0.71
N HIS A 113 12.14 -47.23 -0.49
CA HIS A 113 11.29 -48.39 -0.67
C HIS A 113 12.14 -49.62 -0.39
N ILE A 114 11.79 -50.34 0.68
CA ILE A 114 12.12 -51.76 0.86
C ILE A 114 11.03 -52.55 0.14
#